data_AF-A0A8T6UPT9-F1
#
_entry.id   AF-A0A8T6UPT9-F1
#
_cell.length_a   1.000
_cell.length_b   1.000
_cell.length_c   1.000
_cell.angle_alpha   90.00
_cell.angle_beta   90.00
_cell.angle_gamma   90.00
#
_symmetry.space_group_name_H-M   'P 1'
#
loop_
_entity.id
_entity.type
_entity.pdbx_description
1 polymer ?
#
loop_
_entity_poly.entity_id
_entity_poly.type
_entity_poly.pdbx_seq_one_letter_code
_entity_poly.pdbx_strand_id
1 'polypeptide(L)'
;RIVESSDVDDLFTTPLHPYTKGLLSATPIPHPKTKKVERTVLKGDVPSPIDIPTGCRFSTRCPNVMPICRKEEPQLEDSGE
;
A
#
# COMPACT_ATOMS: atom_id res chain seq x y z
N ARG A 1 -7.02 8.08 5.52
CA ARG A 1 -8.13 7.37 4.81
C ARG A 1 -7.85 5.89 4.92
N ILE A 2 -8.89 5.07 5.11
CA ILE A 2 -8.78 3.61 5.06
C ILE A 2 -8.53 3.23 3.60
N VAL A 3 -7.49 2.44 3.34
CA VAL A 3 -7.09 2.02 1.97
C VAL A 3 -7.35 0.54 1.70
N GLU A 4 -7.50 -0.25 2.76
CA GLU A 4 -7.75 -1.68 2.72
C GLU A 4 -8.33 -2.11 4.08
N SER A 5 -9.25 -3.06 4.06
CA SER A 5 -9.85 -3.68 5.23
C SER A 5 -10.09 -5.15 4.90
N SER A 6 -9.52 -6.05 5.69
CA SER A 6 -9.64 -7.51 5.53
C SER A 6 -9.36 -8.16 6.87
N ASP A 7 -9.63 -9.46 6.97
CA ASP A 7 -9.17 -10.26 8.09
C ASP A 7 -7.63 -10.31 8.17
N VAL A 8 -7.14 -10.61 9.37
CA VAL A 8 -5.70 -10.56 9.67
C VAL A 8 -4.92 -11.50 8.75
N ASP A 9 -5.39 -12.73 8.58
CA ASP A 9 -4.67 -13.74 7.79
C ASP A 9 -4.56 -13.33 6.31
N ASP A 10 -5.61 -12.74 5.73
CA ASP A 10 -5.60 -12.26 4.35
C ASP A 10 -4.69 -11.05 4.16
N LEU A 11 -4.66 -10.13 5.14
CA LEU A 11 -3.72 -9.01 5.08
C LEU A 11 -2.27 -9.50 4.99
N PHE A 12 -1.90 -10.55 5.71
CA PHE A 12 -0.53 -11.08 5.69
C PHE A 12 -0.24 -11.98 4.48
N THR A 13 -1.24 -12.65 3.92
CA THR A 13 -1.05 -13.64 2.84
C THR A 13 -1.34 -13.08 1.46
N THR A 14 -2.42 -12.31 1.30
CA THR A 14 -2.90 -11.75 0.03
C THR A 14 -3.32 -10.28 0.15
N PRO A 15 -2.45 -9.39 0.65
CA PRO A 15 -2.75 -7.96 0.66
C PRO A 15 -3.04 -7.47 -0.76
N LEU A 16 -4.08 -6.68 -0.95
CA LEU A 16 -4.48 -6.17 -2.26
C LEU A 16 -3.85 -4.81 -2.55
N HIS A 17 -3.89 -3.88 -1.59
CA HIS A 17 -3.48 -2.50 -1.83
C HIS A 17 -1.94 -2.37 -1.84
N PRO A 18 -1.35 -1.67 -2.83
CA PRO A 18 0.12 -1.54 -2.94
C PRO A 18 0.79 -0.90 -1.71
N TYR A 19 0.06 -0.07 -0.97
CA TYR A 19 0.53 0.48 0.31
C TYR A 19 0.71 -0.61 1.37
N THR A 20 -0.28 -1.49 1.55
CA THR A 20 -0.25 -2.61 2.50
C THR A 20 0.86 -3.58 2.16
N LYS A 21 1.01 -3.94 0.87
CA LYS A 21 2.15 -4.72 0.36
C LYS A 21 3.50 -4.10 0.74
N GLY A 22 3.63 -2.78 0.53
CA GLY A 22 4.83 -2.02 0.89
C GLY A 22 5.12 -2.09 2.39
N LEU A 23 4.11 -1.85 3.23
CA LEU A 23 4.23 -1.91 4.70
C LEU A 23 4.70 -3.29 5.18
N LEU A 24 4.04 -4.35 4.73
CA LEU A 24 4.37 -5.72 5.15
C LEU A 24 5.76 -6.14 4.70
N SER A 25 6.18 -5.73 3.49
CA SER A 25 7.53 -6.00 2.99
C SER A 25 8.64 -5.27 3.77
N ALA A 26 8.30 -4.19 4.49
CA ALA A 26 9.24 -3.43 5.31
C ALA A 26 9.45 -4.07 6.70
N THR A 27 8.58 -4.97 7.14
CA THR A 27 8.69 -5.63 8.45
C THR A 27 9.93 -6.53 8.49
N PRO A 28 10.86 -6.29 9.43
CA PRO A 28 12.04 -7.15 9.57
C PRO A 28 11.64 -8.50 10.16
N ILE A 29 12.17 -9.58 9.58
CA ILE A 29 12.02 -10.92 10.16
C ILE A 29 13.10 -11.11 11.23
N PRO A 30 12.75 -11.37 12.50
CA PRO A 30 13.69 -11.50 13.60
C PRO A 30 14.33 -12.90 13.63
N HIS A 31 14.86 -13.36 12.50
CA HIS A 31 15.56 -14.63 12.41
C HIS A 31 16.80 -14.50 11.50
N PRO A 32 18.03 -14.80 11.99
CA PRO A 32 19.25 -14.56 11.23
C PRO A 32 19.40 -15.46 10.00
N LYS A 33 18.65 -16.57 9.93
CA LYS A 33 18.70 -17.54 8.83
C LYS A 33 17.56 -17.41 7.81
N THR A 34 16.60 -16.52 8.02
CA THR A 34 15.52 -16.35 7.05
C THR A 34 16.02 -15.64 5.79
N LYS A 35 15.62 -16.17 4.62
CA LYS A 35 15.86 -15.50 3.34
C LYS A 35 15.29 -14.09 3.41
N LYS A 36 16.02 -13.12 2.85
CA LYS A 36 15.50 -11.76 2.66
C LYS A 36 14.24 -11.85 1.81
N VAL A 37 13.11 -11.43 2.36
CA VAL A 37 11.86 -11.25 1.60
C VAL A 37 12.08 -10.13 0.61
N GLU A 38 11.52 -10.28 -0.58
CA GLU A 38 11.58 -9.26 -1.63
C GLU A 38 10.91 -7.97 -1.13
N ARG A 39 11.68 -6.88 -1.10
CA ARG A 39 11.22 -5.61 -0.54
C ARG A 39 10.57 -4.77 -1.62
N THR A 40 9.31 -4.41 -1.42
CA THR A 40 8.67 -3.40 -2.25
C THR A 40 9.14 -2.03 -1.77
N VAL A 41 10.15 -1.47 -2.45
CA VAL A 41 10.66 -0.14 -2.12
C VAL A 41 9.66 0.91 -2.59
N LEU A 42 8.91 1.48 -1.64
CA LEU A 42 8.07 2.64 -1.91
C LEU A 42 8.96 3.86 -2.17
N LYS A 43 8.80 4.47 -3.33
CA LYS A 43 9.57 5.66 -3.73
C LYS A 43 8.87 6.93 -3.25
N GLY A 44 9.66 7.95 -2.92
CA GLY A 44 9.18 9.28 -2.56
C GLY A 44 8.72 9.42 -1.10
N ASP A 45 8.56 10.68 -0.69
CA ASP A 45 8.22 11.08 0.67
C ASP A 45 6.71 11.12 0.92
N VAL A 46 6.34 11.04 2.19
CA VAL A 46 4.95 11.21 2.64
C VAL A 46 4.53 12.65 2.34
N PRO A 47 3.44 12.88 1.58
CA PRO A 47 2.98 14.22 1.30
C PRO A 47 2.57 14.96 2.59
N SER A 48 2.74 16.27 2.60
CA SER A 48 2.29 17.12 3.70
C SER A 48 0.79 16.90 3.96
N PRO A 49 0.34 16.83 5.23
CA PRO A 49 -1.08 16.75 5.54
C PRO A 49 -1.86 18.03 5.16
N ILE A 50 -1.16 19.13 4.90
CA ILE A 50 -1.74 20.40 4.41
C ILE A 50 -2.03 20.30 2.91
N ASP A 51 -1.09 19.74 2.13
CA ASP A 51 -1.19 19.62 0.67
C ASP A 51 -1.65 18.21 0.30
N ILE A 52 -2.94 17.95 0.51
CA ILE A 52 -3.55 16.66 0.20
C ILE A 52 -3.62 16.50 -1.33
N PRO A 53 -3.00 15.46 -1.92
CA PRO A 53 -3.10 15.20 -3.36
C PRO A 53 -4.55 14.98 -3.79
N THR A 54 -4.89 15.47 -4.98
CA THR A 54 -6.17 15.14 -5.62
C THR A 54 -6.21 13.65 -5.99
N GLY A 55 -7.38 13.03 -5.83
CA GLY A 55 -7.58 11.60 -6.08
C GLY A 55 -7.00 10.69 -4.98
N CYS A 56 -6.32 9.61 -5.36
CA CYS A 56 -5.68 8.69 -4.43
C CYS A 56 -4.50 9.37 -3.72
N ARG A 57 -4.59 9.45 -2.38
CA ARG A 57 -3.54 10.00 -1.50
C ARG A 57 -2.19 9.28 -1.61
N PHE A 58 -2.18 8.03 -2.09
CA PHE A 58 -0.97 7.24 -2.26
C PHE A 58 -0.36 7.34 -3.67
N SER A 59 -1.00 8.07 -4.59
CA SER A 59 -0.59 8.16 -6.01
C SER A 59 0.86 8.64 -6.22
N THR A 60 1.41 9.45 -5.32
CA THR A 60 2.79 9.96 -5.42
C THR A 60 3.86 8.91 -5.09
N ARG A 61 3.48 7.84 -4.38
CA ARG A 61 4.39 6.79 -3.88
C ARG A 61 4.04 5.39 -4.41
N CYS A 62 2.86 5.24 -5.02
CA CYS A 62 2.37 3.97 -5.53
C CYS A 62 3.18 3.52 -6.75
N PRO A 63 3.77 2.30 -6.74
CA PRO A 63 4.46 1.77 -7.92
C PRO A 63 3.50 1.48 -9.09
N ASN A 64 2.21 1.28 -8.79
CA ASN A 64 1.16 0.95 -9.75
C ASN A 64 0.26 2.16 -10.05
N VAL A 65 0.78 3.39 -9.93
CA VAL A 65 -0.02 4.60 -10.16
C VAL A 65 -0.49 4.70 -11.61
N MET A 66 -1.77 5.02 -11.78
CA MET A 66 -2.39 5.28 -13.09
C MET A 66 -2.89 6.73 -13.19
N PRO A 67 -3.14 7.27 -14.40
CA PRO A 67 -3.67 8.62 -14.57
C PRO A 67 -4.96 8.88 -13.78
N ILE A 68 -5.85 7.89 -13.68
CA ILE A 68 -7.10 7.98 -12.91
C ILE A 68 -6.84 8.18 -11.41
N CYS A 69 -5.78 7.59 -10.86
CA CYS A 69 -5.43 7.70 -9.44
C CYS A 69 -5.07 9.13 -9.02
N ARG A 70 -4.71 10.02 -9.94
CA ARG A 70 -4.40 11.44 -9.65
C ARG A 70 -5.63 12.36 -9.78
N LYS A 71 -6.72 11.84 -10.33
CA LYS A 71 -7.95 12.58 -10.63
C LYS A 71 -9.08 12.19 -9.70
N GLU A 72 -9.21 10.90 -9.43
CA GLU A 72 -10.33 10.33 -8.70
C GLU A 72 -9.86 9.54 -7.50
N GLU A 73 -10.63 9.63 -6.42
CA GLU A 73 -10.35 8.93 -5.18
C GLU A 73 -11.00 7.55 -5.22
N PRO A 74 -10.22 6.46 -5.10
CA PRO A 74 -10.78 5.11 -5.14
C PRO A 74 -11.81 4.90 -4.04
N GLN A 75 -12.93 4.29 -4.38
CA GLN A 75 -13.90 3.81 -3.41
C GLN A 75 -13.38 2.53 -2.76
N LEU A 76 -13.78 2.30 -1.51
CA LEU A 76 -13.59 1.01 -0.90
C LEU A 76 -14.64 0.07 -1.49
N GLU A 77 -14.17 -0.98 -2.14
CA GLU A 77 -14.99 -2.01 -2.73
C GLU A 77 -14.64 -3.34 -2.08
N ASP A 78 -15.66 -4.17 -1.90
CA ASP A 78 -15.47 -5.56 -1.49
C ASP A 78 -14.89 -6.34 -2.69
N SER A 79 -13.75 -6.98 -2.49
CA SER A 79 -13.10 -7.77 -3.53
C SER A 79 -13.83 -9.06 -3.86
N GLY A 80 -14.81 -9.47 -3.04
CA GLY A 80 -15.57 -10.71 -3.18
C GLY A 80 -14.68 -11.92 -2.87
N GLU A 81 -14.99 -12.63 -1.79
CA GLU A 81 -14.48 -13.99 -1.54
C GLU A 81 -15.25 -15.03 -2.35
#